data_AF-A0A354YX78-F1
#
_entry.id   AF-A0A354YX78-F1
#
_cell.length_a   1.000
_cell.length_b   1.000
_cell.length_c   1.000
_cell.angle_alpha   90.00
_cell.angle_beta   90.00
_cell.angle_gamma   90.00
#
_symmetry.space_group_name_H-M   'P 1'
#
loop_
_entity.id
_entity.type
_entity.pdbx_description
1 polymer ?
#
loop_
_entity_poly.entity_id
_entity_poly.type
_entity_poly.pdbx_seq_one_letter_code
_entity_poly.pdbx_strand_id
1 'polypeptide(L)' 'MPVPELKTRLGIALDDASQDAMLDLMLTDAQAYFKDYCNRDDIPLEAESVIDRLSVVLYSRNADQYKQGGAVGAYST' A
#
# COMPACT_ATOMS: atom_id res chain seq x y z
N MET A 1 -0.23 -12.69 -0.76
CA MET A 1 -1.63 -12.33 -1.06
C MET A 1 -1.76 -11.78 -2.48
N PRO A 2 -2.82 -12.13 -3.24
CA PRO A 2 -3.12 -11.54 -4.54
C PRO A 2 -3.91 -10.21 -4.42
N VAL A 3 -3.68 -9.29 -5.36
CA VAL A 3 -4.31 -7.94 -5.45
C VAL A 3 -5.85 -7.90 -5.20
N PRO A 4 -6.68 -8.86 -5.65
CA PRO A 4 -8.14 -8.85 -5.43
C PRO A 4 -8.57 -8.86 -3.96
N GLU A 5 -7.83 -9.56 -3.09
CA GLU A 5 -8.11 -9.61 -1.65
C GLU A 5 -7.83 -8.25 -1.00
N LEU A 6 -6.82 -7.54 -1.50
CA LEU A 6 -6.42 -6.22 -1.03
C LEU A 6 -7.43 -5.15 -1.45
N LYS A 7 -7.94 -5.20 -2.70
CA LYS A 7 -9.07 -4.36 -3.15
C LYS A 7 -10.29 -4.51 -2.25
N THR A 8 -10.62 -5.75 -1.89
CA THR A 8 -11.75 -6.05 -1.00
C THR A 8 -11.59 -5.40 0.37
N ARG A 9 -10.37 -5.42 0.95
CA ARG A 9 -10.09 -4.75 2.23
C ARG A 9 -10.08 -3.22 2.12
N LEU A 10 -9.71 -2.67 0.97
CA LEU A 10 -9.71 -1.22 0.71
C LEU A 10 -11.09 -0.67 0.32
N GLY A 11 -12.07 -1.53 0.06
CA GLY A 11 -13.39 -1.12 -0.44
C GLY A 11 -13.37 -0.64 -1.90
N ILE A 12 -12.36 -1.04 -2.67
CA ILE A 12 -12.23 -0.75 -4.10
C ILE A 12 -13.03 -1.80 -4.87
N ALA A 13 -13.74 -1.37 -5.91
CA ALA A 13 -14.49 -2.28 -6.77
C ALA A 13 -13.51 -3.22 -7.50
N LEU A 14 -13.83 -4.52 -7.58
CA LEU A 14 -12.90 -5.52 -8.13
C LEU A 14 -12.59 -5.30 -9.63
N ASP A 15 -13.55 -4.72 -10.33
CA ASP A 15 -13.53 -4.29 -11.72
C ASP A 15 -12.77 -2.97 -11.95
N ASP A 16 -12.49 -2.21 -10.90
CA ASP A 16 -11.64 -1.03 -10.99
C ASP A 16 -10.17 -1.45 -11.08
N ALA A 17 -9.63 -1.40 -12.29
CA ALA A 17 -8.22 -1.70 -12.59
C ALA A 17 -7.30 -0.47 -12.52
N SER A 18 -7.84 0.71 -12.18
CA SER A 18 -7.10 1.98 -12.26
C SER A 18 -5.90 2.04 -11.31
N GLN A 19 -5.91 1.26 -10.22
CA GLN A 19 -4.88 1.27 -9.19
C GLN A 19 -4.14 -0.06 -9.02
N ASP A 20 -4.38 -1.04 -9.89
CA ASP A 20 -3.84 -2.40 -9.71
C ASP A 20 -2.31 -2.41 -9.72
N ALA A 21 -1.71 -1.65 -10.62
CA ALA A 21 -0.25 -1.50 -10.69
C ALA A 21 0.32 -0.84 -9.42
N MET A 22 -0.42 0.09 -8.82
CA MET A 22 -0.01 0.77 -7.59
C MET A 22 -0.14 -0.15 -6.38
N LEU A 23 -1.20 -0.95 -6.31
CA LEU A 23 -1.39 -1.94 -5.25
C LEU A 23 -0.33 -3.05 -5.31
N ASP A 24 0.09 -3.46 -6.49
CA ASP A 24 1.15 -4.46 -6.68
C ASP A 24 2.52 -3.92 -6.25
N LEU A 25 2.80 -2.65 -6.56
CA LEU A 25 4.02 -1.98 -6.11
C LEU A 25 4.03 -1.81 -4.58
N MET A 26 2.90 -1.43 -3.98
CA MET A 26 2.77 -1.34 -2.52
C MET A 26 2.93 -2.67 -1.81
N LEU A 27 2.44 -3.76 -2.40
CA LEU A 27 2.68 -5.11 -1.88
C LEU A 27 4.16 -5.47 -1.92
N THR A 28 4.83 -5.15 -3.03
CA THR A 28 6.28 -5.37 -3.17
C THR A 28 7.07 -4.58 -2.13
N ASP A 29 6.73 -3.30 -1.94
CA ASP A 29 7.37 -2.45 -0.93
C ASP A 29 7.10 -2.93 0.49
N ALA A 30 5.87 -3.37 0.80
CA ALA A 30 5.53 -3.92 2.10
C ALA A 30 6.31 -5.20 2.42
N GLN A 31 6.49 -6.07 1.41
CA GLN A 31 7.31 -7.28 1.53
C GLN A 31 8.78 -6.95 1.73
N ALA A 32 9.34 -6.04 0.93
CA ALA A 32 10.73 -5.61 1.06
C ALA A 32 10.98 -4.98 2.44
N TYR A 33 10.09 -4.09 2.89
CA TYR A 33 10.18 -3.47 4.21
C TYR A 33 10.15 -4.50 5.34
N PHE A 34 9.28 -5.51 5.25
CA PHE A 34 9.24 -6.59 6.24
C PHE A 34 10.55 -7.37 6.29
N LYS A 35 11.08 -7.74 5.12
CA LYS A 35 12.35 -8.49 4.99
C LYS A 35 13.53 -7.69 5.55
N ASP A 36 13.63 -6.42 5.20
CA ASP A 36 14.68 -5.53 5.66
C ASP A 36 14.59 -5.30 7.18
N TYR A 37 13.37 -5.08 7.70
CA TYR A 37 13.16 -4.83 9.12
C TYR A 37 13.43 -6.07 9.99
N CYS A 38 12.97 -7.24 9.55
CA CYS A 38 13.19 -8.50 10.25
C CYS A 38 14.56 -9.13 9.96
N ASN A 39 15.32 -8.57 9.01
CA ASN A 39 16.58 -9.09 8.50
C ASN A 39 16.47 -10.57 8.08
N ARG A 40 15.44 -10.86 7.27
CA ARG A 40 15.10 -12.20 6.78
C ARG A 40 14.77 -12.14 5.29
N ASP A 41 15.17 -13.17 4.55
CA ASP A 41 14.88 -13.29 3.13
C ASP A 41 13.50 -13.90 2.84
N ASP A 42 12.91 -14.54 3.86
CA ASP A 42 11.64 -15.25 3.82
C ASP A 42 10.53 -14.52 4.58
N ILE A 43 9.29 -14.72 4.13
CA ILE A 43 8.08 -14.26 4.81
C ILE A 43 7.39 -15.50 5.36
N PRO A 44 7.33 -15.68 6.69
CA PRO A 44 6.58 -16.78 7.28
C PRO A 44 5.07 -16.57 7.07
N LEU A 45 4.31 -17.67 6.96
CA LEU A 45 2.86 -17.66 6.71
C LEU A 45 2.10 -16.81 7.75
N GLU A 46 2.54 -16.85 9.00
CA GLU A 46 1.94 -16.10 10.09
C GLU A 46 2.10 -14.58 9.91
N ALA A 47 3.16 -14.16 9.22
CA ALA A 47 3.45 -12.76 8.93
C ALA A 47 2.72 -12.22 7.69
N GLU A 48 2.07 -13.08 6.88
CA GLU A 48 1.26 -12.61 5.75
C GLU A 48 0.19 -11.62 6.21
N SER A 49 -0.47 -11.90 7.33
CA SER A 49 -1.46 -11.02 7.94
C SER A 49 -0.91 -9.62 8.28
N VAL A 50 0.37 -9.53 8.61
CA VAL A 50 1.07 -8.28 8.93
C VAL A 50 1.37 -7.51 7.66
N ILE A 51 1.84 -8.19 6.62
CA ILE A 51 2.10 -7.58 5.30
C ILE A 51 0.81 -7.02 4.70
N ASP A 52 -0.30 -7.72 4.84
CA ASP A 52 -1.60 -7.22 4.41
C ASP A 52 -1.95 -5.90 5.12
N ARG A 53 -1.79 -5.87 6.44
CA ARG A 53 -2.11 -4.67 7.22
C ARG A 53 -1.15 -3.53 6.88
N LEU A 54 0.11 -3.84 6.63
CA LEU A 54 1.13 -2.86 6.21
C LEU A 54 0.79 -2.26 4.84
N SER A 55 0.42 -3.08 3.86
CA SER A 55 0.03 -2.60 2.53
C SER A 55 -1.20 -1.68 2.57
N VAL A 56 -2.20 -1.97 3.40
CA VAL A 56 -3.36 -1.08 3.62
C VAL A 56 -2.94 0.23 4.26
N VAL A 57 -2.07 0.20 5.28
CA VAL A 57 -1.56 1.41 5.93
C VAL A 57 -0.74 2.26 4.96
N LEU A 58 0.13 1.64 4.14
CA LEU A 58 0.91 2.32 3.10
C LEU A 58 0.00 2.96 2.05
N TYR A 59 -1.07 2.25 1.65
CA TYR A 59 -2.08 2.78 0.75
C TYR A 59 -2.79 4.01 1.33
N SER A 60 -3.31 3.92 2.57
CA SER A 60 -3.99 5.05 3.22
C SER A 60 -3.05 6.24 3.42
N ARG A 61 -1.79 5.99 3.82
CA ARG A 61 -0.79 7.04 4.01
C ARG A 61 -0.42 7.73 2.70
N ASN A 62 -0.23 6.98 1.62
CA ASN A 62 0.01 7.55 0.31
C ASN A 62 -1.21 8.32 -0.19
N ALA A 63 -2.43 7.80 -0.02
CA ALA A 63 -3.66 8.50 -0.37
C ALA A 63 -3.79 9.85 0.38
N ASP A 64 -3.40 9.91 1.66
CA ASP A 64 -3.37 11.16 2.41
C ASP A 64 -2.25 12.10 1.95
N GLN A 65 -1.07 11.59 1.58
CA GLN A 65 -0.01 12.40 0.98
C GLN A 65 -0.40 12.98 -0.39
N TYR A 66 -1.12 12.21 -1.23
CA TYR A 66 -1.67 12.71 -2.50
C TYR A 66 -2.78 13.74 -2.29
N LYS A 67 -3.59 13.62 -1.23
CA LYS A 67 -4.56 14.66 -0.84
C LYS A 67 -3.89 15.93 -0.31
N GLN A 68 -2.78 15.80 0.41
CA GLN A 68 -2.02 16.95 0.94
C GLN A 68 -1.15 17.65 -0.13
N GLY A 69 -0.81 16.98 -1.23
CA GLY A 69 -0.11 17.58 -2.38
C GLY A 69 -0.90 18.64 -3.16
N GLY A 70 -2.21 18.80 -2.87
CA GLY A 70 -3.06 19.84 -3.48
C GLY A 70 -2.97 21.22 -2.84
N ALA A 71 -2.25 21.37 -1.72
CA ALA A 71 -2.07 22.65 -1.02
C ALA A 71 -0.62 23.15 -1.14
N VAL A 72 -0.06 23.16 -2.35
CA VAL A 72 1.07 24.07 -2.63
C VAL A 72 0.52 25.49 -2.53
N GLY A 73 0.88 26.15 -1.43
CA GLY A 73 0.36 27.45 -1.04
C GLY A 73 0.38 28.44 -2.20
N ALA A 74 -0.75 29.13 -2.37
CA ALA A 74 -0.81 30.36 -3.13
C ALA A 74 0.25 31.32 -2.57
N TYR A 75 1.36 31.50 -3.28
CA TYR A 75 2.29 32.58 -2.99
C TYR A 75 1.54 33.88 -3.33
N SER A 76 1.11 34.60 -2.28
CA SER A 76 0.56 35.94 -2.42
C SER A 76 1.62 36.86 -3.04
N THR A 77 1.25 37.49 -4.15
CA THR A 77 1.96 38.59 -4.83
C THR A 77 2.07 39.83 -3.98
#